data_AF-A0A9P8K4J1-F1
#
_entry.id   AF-A0A9P8K4J1-F1
#
_cell.length_a   1.000
_cell.length_b   1.000
_cell.length_c   1.000
_cell.angle_alpha   90.00
_cell.angle_beta   90.00
_cell.angle_gamma   90.00
#
_symmetry.space_group_name_H-M   'P 1'
#
loop_
_entity.id
_entity.type
_entity.pdbx_description
1 polymer ?
#
loop_
_entity_poly.entity_id
_entity_poly.type
_entity_poly.pdbx_seq_one_letter_code
_entity_poly.pdbx_strand_id
1 'polypeptide(L)'
;MGPKKPKKTVVDSPGDPSITHSFKVCHEVENKTAAYLGFEKVSQLRHLAVSWPCLRAYTAYDKIAKNLGVDEAMTHLNGHENFSGIDDPEEAFPFMRDDTAQAKNTVKNKRLAAILRRMEADITALPGLSEDENGKRQTEAVKKFTAALKDFTVFARLKPAEFGELAMPKLHHEAAEEHPLEAINRCWMVLRYMRYAMQDKKFDQKFSEPAISRQKKVELKHTPSWMQPKRPTTSEQPPKSAAVQKADNLPKRSFTIRLDRKLYVPDIEDDLQARYDDVPTEQEPDMVQSLTVDPRLFESTPALRDQILQDILQSLPLSKRPTISPRDLSPSAWIASHMFRSSVTSPRC
;
A
#
# COMPACT_ATOMS: atom_id res chain seq x y z
N MET A 1 -32.85 -10.01 11.30
CA MET A 1 -31.70 -9.68 10.42
C MET A 1 -30.62 -9.07 11.29
N GLY A 2 -29.47 -9.72 11.45
CA GLY A 2 -28.39 -9.20 12.28
C GLY A 2 -27.69 -8.00 11.63
N PRO A 3 -27.20 -7.01 12.42
CA PRO A 3 -26.45 -5.88 11.88
C PRO A 3 -25.18 -6.38 11.19
N LYS A 4 -25.02 -6.05 9.91
CA LYS A 4 -23.80 -6.33 9.16
C LYS A 4 -22.65 -5.57 9.84
N LYS A 5 -21.62 -6.30 10.28
CA LYS A 5 -20.40 -5.69 10.81
C LYS A 5 -19.84 -4.70 9.77
N PRO A 6 -19.43 -3.49 10.19
CA PRO A 6 -18.83 -2.53 9.28
C PRO A 6 -17.59 -3.17 8.62
N LYS A 7 -17.56 -3.19 7.28
CA LYS A 7 -16.36 -3.62 6.54
C LYS A 7 -15.25 -2.63 6.91
N LYS A 8 -14.15 -3.13 7.48
CA LYS A 8 -12.92 -2.34 7.64
C LYS A 8 -12.59 -1.75 6.27
N THR A 9 -12.61 -0.43 6.17
CA THR A 9 -12.07 0.29 5.02
C THR A 9 -10.58 0.04 5.00
N VAL A 10 -10.15 -0.89 4.14
CA VAL A 10 -8.74 -1.06 3.81
C VAL A 10 -8.30 0.25 3.19
N VAL A 11 -7.36 0.93 3.85
CA VAL A 11 -6.73 2.13 3.31
C VAL A 11 -5.98 1.69 2.05
N ASP A 12 -6.39 2.24 0.91
CA ASP A 12 -5.72 2.01 -0.37
C ASP A 12 -4.41 2.80 -0.32
N SER A 13 -3.27 2.10 -0.24
CA SER A 13 -1.92 2.66 -0.10
C SER A 13 -0.94 1.99 -1.09
N PRO A 14 0.23 2.62 -1.36
CA PRO A 14 1.33 1.92 -2.03
C PRO A 14 1.68 0.60 -1.34
N GLY A 15 2.27 -0.32 -2.09
CA GLY A 15 2.80 -1.57 -1.58
C GLY A 15 3.96 -1.35 -0.62
N ASP A 16 3.95 -2.13 0.45
CA ASP A 16 5.02 -2.22 1.43
C ASP A 16 6.08 -3.23 0.95
N PRO A 17 7.35 -2.83 0.76
CA PRO A 17 8.42 -3.72 0.32
C PRO A 17 8.72 -4.87 1.30
N SER A 18 8.37 -4.72 2.59
CA SER A 18 8.49 -5.78 3.58
C SER A 18 7.38 -6.83 3.45
N ILE A 19 6.29 -6.51 2.75
CA ILE A 19 5.12 -7.35 2.54
C ILE A 19 4.83 -7.41 1.03
N THR A 20 5.53 -8.26 0.30
CA THR A 20 5.48 -8.32 -1.18
C THR A 20 4.10 -8.59 -1.80
N HIS A 21 3.16 -9.16 -1.03
CA HIS A 21 1.77 -9.36 -1.47
C HIS A 21 0.86 -8.14 -1.23
N SER A 22 1.37 -7.06 -0.63
CA SER A 22 0.63 -5.81 -0.43
C SER A 22 0.52 -4.96 -1.70
N PHE A 23 1.36 -5.24 -2.71
CA PHE A 23 1.38 -4.52 -3.98
C PHE A 23 0.08 -4.71 -4.78
N LYS A 24 -0.29 -3.68 -5.55
CA LYS A 24 -1.56 -3.66 -6.27
C LYS A 24 -1.62 -4.73 -7.36
N VAL A 25 -2.69 -5.55 -7.34
CA VAL A 25 -3.02 -6.50 -8.41
C VAL A 25 -4.22 -5.98 -9.20
N CYS A 26 -4.02 -5.68 -10.49
CA CYS A 26 -5.07 -5.09 -11.33
C CYS A 26 -5.14 -5.57 -12.79
N HIS A 27 -4.29 -6.53 -13.18
CA HIS A 27 -4.09 -7.01 -14.56
C HIS A 27 -5.35 -7.52 -15.29
N GLU A 28 -6.36 -8.01 -14.57
CA GLU A 28 -7.60 -8.53 -15.15
C GLU A 28 -8.52 -7.42 -15.68
N VAL A 29 -8.42 -6.22 -15.09
CA VAL A 29 -9.29 -5.08 -15.42
C VAL A 29 -8.46 -4.01 -16.11
N GLU A 30 -8.61 -3.94 -17.43
CA GLU A 30 -7.84 -3.07 -18.31
C GLU A 30 -7.83 -1.59 -17.88
N ASN A 31 -8.98 -1.02 -17.52
CA ASN A 31 -9.07 0.35 -17.02
C ASN A 31 -8.25 0.57 -15.74
N LYS A 32 -8.23 -0.42 -14.82
CA LYS A 32 -7.47 -0.32 -13.56
C LYS A 32 -5.97 -0.48 -13.81
N THR A 33 -5.59 -1.38 -14.73
CA THR A 33 -4.19 -1.56 -15.14
C THR A 33 -3.66 -0.27 -15.77
N ALA A 34 -4.41 0.33 -16.70
CA ALA A 34 -4.02 1.58 -17.33
C ALA A 34 -3.90 2.72 -16.30
N ALA A 35 -4.86 2.82 -15.37
CA ALA A 35 -4.82 3.82 -14.31
C ALA A 35 -3.60 3.67 -13.38
N TYR A 36 -3.25 2.42 -13.02
CA TYR A 36 -2.11 2.14 -12.14
C TYR A 36 -0.75 2.44 -12.80
N LEU A 37 -0.69 2.44 -14.13
CA LEU A 37 0.46 2.90 -14.92
C LEU A 37 0.49 4.43 -15.13
N GLY A 38 -0.54 5.14 -14.65
CA GLY A 38 -0.67 6.58 -14.84
C GLY A 38 -1.18 7.01 -16.22
N PHE A 39 -1.79 6.10 -16.99
CA PHE A 39 -2.34 6.43 -18.31
C PHE A 39 -3.71 7.10 -18.23
N GLU A 40 -3.94 8.06 -19.13
CA GLU A 40 -5.22 8.74 -19.31
C GLU A 40 -6.18 7.96 -20.22
N LYS A 41 -5.64 7.13 -21.11
CA LYS A 41 -6.39 6.37 -22.11
C LYS A 41 -5.96 4.90 -22.11
N VAL A 42 -6.94 4.02 -22.26
CA VAL A 42 -6.70 2.57 -22.36
C VAL A 42 -5.84 2.20 -23.58
N SER A 43 -5.95 2.96 -24.67
CA SER A 43 -5.11 2.74 -25.84
C SER A 43 -3.63 2.79 -25.48
N GLN A 44 -3.19 3.66 -24.56
CA GLN A 44 -1.79 3.77 -24.16
C GLN A 44 -1.25 2.49 -23.52
N LEU A 45 -2.05 1.83 -22.67
CA LEU A 45 -1.70 0.51 -22.14
C LEU A 45 -1.51 -0.52 -23.27
N ARG A 46 -2.40 -0.51 -24.27
CA ARG A 46 -2.32 -1.46 -25.38
C ARG A 46 -1.09 -1.21 -26.24
N HIS A 47 -0.77 0.06 -26.52
CA HIS A 47 0.44 0.44 -27.24
C HIS A 47 1.70 0.03 -26.46
N LEU A 48 1.74 0.30 -25.15
CA LEU A 48 2.84 -0.15 -24.29
C LEU A 48 2.96 -1.67 -24.34
N ALA A 49 1.87 -2.43 -24.19
CA ALA A 49 1.91 -3.89 -24.15
C ALA A 49 2.47 -4.52 -25.44
N VAL A 50 2.33 -3.88 -26.60
CA VAL A 50 2.90 -4.36 -27.88
C VAL A 50 4.22 -3.66 -28.26
N SER A 51 4.78 -2.85 -27.37
CA SER A 51 6.10 -2.24 -27.55
C SER A 51 7.23 -3.24 -27.33
N TRP A 52 8.40 -2.97 -27.91
CA TRP A 52 9.55 -3.87 -27.86
C TRP A 52 10.00 -4.27 -26.45
N PRO A 53 10.01 -3.40 -25.41
CA PRO A 53 10.35 -3.82 -24.05
C PRO A 53 9.41 -4.92 -23.54
N CYS A 54 8.10 -4.74 -23.76
CA CYS A 54 7.07 -5.67 -23.31
C CYS A 54 7.08 -6.98 -24.10
N LEU A 55 7.20 -6.92 -25.43
CA LEU A 55 7.28 -8.12 -26.27
C LEU A 55 8.51 -8.97 -25.94
N ARG A 56 9.66 -8.32 -25.76
CA ARG A 56 10.91 -8.98 -25.36
C ARG A 56 10.77 -9.62 -23.97
N ALA A 57 10.31 -8.86 -22.98
CA ALA A 57 10.11 -9.35 -21.63
C ALA A 57 9.12 -10.52 -21.58
N TYR A 58 8.01 -10.42 -22.31
CA TYR A 58 7.01 -11.49 -22.39
C TYR A 58 7.58 -12.79 -22.99
N THR A 59 8.37 -12.69 -24.06
CA THR A 59 9.00 -13.85 -24.70
C THR A 59 9.93 -14.62 -23.73
N ALA A 60 10.67 -13.89 -22.89
CA ALA A 60 11.49 -14.50 -21.84
C ALA A 60 10.63 -15.06 -20.68
N TYR A 61 9.59 -14.33 -20.29
CA TYR A 61 8.67 -14.69 -19.22
C TYR A 61 7.87 -15.96 -19.52
N ASP A 62 7.37 -16.12 -20.75
CA ASP A 62 6.52 -17.24 -21.15
C ASP A 62 7.18 -18.60 -20.87
N LYS A 63 8.50 -18.70 -21.09
CA LYS A 63 9.31 -19.89 -20.80
C LYS A 63 9.27 -20.33 -19.34
N ILE A 64 9.05 -19.40 -18.40
CA ILE A 64 9.07 -19.65 -16.95
C ILE A 64 7.70 -19.48 -16.28
N ALA A 65 6.68 -19.02 -17.01
CA ALA A 65 5.41 -18.53 -16.47
C ALA A 65 4.57 -19.59 -15.72
N LYS A 66 4.80 -20.88 -15.93
CA LYS A 66 4.04 -21.96 -15.30
C LYS A 66 4.28 -21.99 -13.78
N ASN A 67 3.19 -21.83 -13.03
CA ASN A 67 3.14 -21.82 -11.55
C ASN A 67 4.05 -20.78 -10.89
N LEU A 68 4.28 -19.64 -11.57
CA LEU A 68 5.18 -18.59 -11.08
C LEU A 68 4.40 -17.47 -10.38
N GLY A 69 4.68 -17.29 -9.08
CA GLY A 69 4.28 -16.11 -8.31
C GLY A 69 5.28 -14.96 -8.47
N VAL A 70 4.93 -13.77 -8.01
CA VAL A 70 5.83 -12.59 -8.06
C VAL A 70 6.54 -12.33 -6.73
N ASP A 71 6.00 -12.83 -5.63
CA ASP A 71 6.43 -12.48 -4.27
C ASP A 71 7.92 -12.77 -4.04
N GLU A 72 8.40 -13.97 -4.39
CA GLU A 72 9.82 -14.33 -4.29
C GLU A 72 10.70 -13.48 -5.22
N ALA A 73 10.25 -13.17 -6.44
CA ALA A 73 10.98 -12.29 -7.35
C ALA A 73 11.08 -10.85 -6.80
N MET A 74 10.03 -10.34 -6.16
CA MET A 74 10.06 -9.05 -5.45
C MET A 74 11.01 -9.09 -4.27
N THR A 75 11.05 -10.20 -3.51
CA THR A 75 12.03 -10.38 -2.43
C THR A 75 13.46 -10.34 -2.94
N HIS A 76 13.76 -11.00 -4.06
CA HIS A 76 15.08 -10.92 -4.71
C HIS A 76 15.43 -9.48 -5.13
N LEU A 77 14.49 -8.75 -5.72
CA LEU A 77 14.69 -7.36 -6.13
C LEU A 77 14.83 -6.38 -4.95
N ASN A 78 14.27 -6.72 -3.79
CA ASN A 78 14.43 -5.96 -2.55
C ASN A 78 15.78 -6.25 -1.87
N GLY A 79 16.21 -7.52 -1.89
CA GLY A 79 17.35 -8.03 -1.15
C GLY A 79 18.67 -7.94 -1.92
N HIS A 80 19.17 -6.73 -2.19
CA HIS A 80 20.53 -6.36 -2.66
C HIS A 80 21.15 -7.14 -3.86
N GLU A 81 20.53 -8.18 -4.41
CA GLU A 81 20.99 -8.87 -5.62
C GLU A 81 20.88 -7.90 -6.80
N ASN A 82 22.02 -7.62 -7.45
CA ASN A 82 22.04 -6.70 -8.58
C ASN A 82 21.65 -7.45 -9.86
N PHE A 83 20.43 -7.20 -10.33
CA PHE A 83 19.92 -7.73 -11.60
C PHE A 83 20.20 -6.80 -12.80
N SER A 84 20.93 -5.69 -12.59
CA SER A 84 21.27 -4.74 -13.64
C SER A 84 22.30 -5.34 -14.60
N GLY A 85 22.14 -5.10 -15.91
CA GLY A 85 23.07 -5.56 -16.94
C GLY A 85 22.93 -7.04 -17.33
N ILE A 86 21.95 -7.76 -16.79
CA ILE A 86 21.68 -9.15 -17.19
C ILE A 86 21.00 -9.16 -18.56
N ASP A 87 21.73 -9.61 -19.57
CA ASP A 87 21.23 -9.55 -20.94
C ASP A 87 20.23 -10.67 -21.26
N ASP A 88 20.64 -11.90 -20.99
CA ASP A 88 19.84 -13.10 -21.10
C ASP A 88 19.66 -13.75 -19.71
N PRO A 89 18.46 -13.67 -19.12
CA PRO A 89 18.15 -14.33 -17.85
C PRO A 89 18.34 -15.85 -17.89
N GLU A 90 18.17 -16.48 -19.06
CA GLU A 90 18.32 -17.92 -19.21
C GLU A 90 19.77 -18.37 -19.10
N GLU A 91 20.69 -17.61 -19.67
CA GLU A 91 22.14 -17.83 -19.57
C GLU A 91 22.69 -17.46 -18.19
N ALA A 92 22.21 -16.36 -17.59
CA ALA A 92 22.67 -15.91 -16.27
C ALA A 92 22.23 -16.86 -15.14
N PHE A 93 21.06 -17.49 -15.30
CA PHE A 93 20.51 -18.41 -14.30
C PHE A 93 20.07 -19.73 -14.97
N PRO A 94 20.99 -20.59 -15.40
CA PRO A 94 20.66 -21.84 -16.09
C PRO A 94 19.99 -22.83 -15.12
N PHE A 95 19.06 -23.65 -15.63
CA PHE A 95 18.58 -24.80 -14.88
C PHE A 95 19.63 -25.91 -14.90
N MET A 96 19.93 -26.47 -13.73
CA MET A 96 20.78 -27.65 -13.63
C MET A 96 19.93 -28.91 -13.78
N ARG A 97 20.55 -29.98 -14.32
CA ARG A 97 19.89 -31.26 -14.54
C ARG A 97 19.31 -31.84 -13.25
N ASP A 98 20.05 -31.68 -12.16
CA ASP A 98 19.75 -32.26 -10.85
C ASP A 98 19.00 -31.27 -9.92
N ASP A 99 18.51 -30.15 -10.47
CA ASP A 99 17.76 -29.19 -9.67
C ASP A 99 16.44 -29.80 -9.15
N THR A 100 16.25 -29.69 -7.84
CA THR A 100 14.99 -30.00 -7.17
C THR A 100 13.88 -29.05 -7.66
N ALA A 101 12.61 -29.41 -7.41
CA ALA A 101 11.49 -28.53 -7.76
C ALA A 101 11.60 -27.14 -7.10
N GLN A 102 12.10 -27.09 -5.86
CA GLN A 102 12.34 -25.85 -5.14
C GLN A 102 13.47 -25.04 -5.77
N ALA A 103 14.61 -25.66 -6.10
CA ALA A 103 15.72 -24.99 -6.77
C ALA A 103 15.30 -24.40 -8.13
N LYS A 104 14.51 -25.16 -8.91
CA LYS A 104 13.91 -24.66 -10.16
C LYS A 104 13.00 -23.46 -9.91
N ASN A 105 12.23 -23.45 -8.83
CA ASN A 105 11.39 -22.29 -8.48
C ASN A 105 12.23 -21.06 -8.14
N THR A 106 13.28 -21.21 -7.34
CA THR A 106 14.24 -20.12 -7.04
C THR A 106 14.86 -19.57 -8.32
N VAL A 107 15.34 -20.44 -9.22
CA VAL A 107 15.91 -20.02 -10.52
C VAL A 107 14.87 -19.27 -11.36
N LYS A 108 13.62 -19.74 -11.42
CA LYS A 108 12.54 -19.02 -12.12
C LYS A 108 12.30 -17.64 -11.52
N ASN A 109 12.30 -17.49 -10.20
CA ASN A 109 12.10 -16.20 -9.55
C ASN A 109 13.27 -15.23 -9.79
N LYS A 110 14.51 -15.73 -9.81
CA LYS A 110 15.68 -14.94 -10.23
C LYS A 110 15.60 -14.48 -11.69
N ARG A 111 15.19 -15.38 -12.59
CA ARG A 111 14.93 -15.03 -13.99
C ARG A 111 13.84 -13.97 -14.10
N LEU A 112 12.73 -14.10 -13.37
CA LEU A 112 11.66 -13.12 -13.35
C LEU A 112 12.13 -11.76 -12.83
N ALA A 113 12.92 -11.73 -11.76
CA ALA A 113 13.53 -10.50 -11.25
C ALA A 113 14.38 -9.80 -12.31
N ALA A 114 15.24 -10.55 -13.02
CA ALA A 114 16.04 -10.01 -14.12
C ALA A 114 15.17 -9.47 -15.28
N ILE A 115 14.13 -10.21 -15.67
CA ILE A 115 13.19 -9.78 -16.73
C ILE A 115 12.50 -8.47 -16.35
N LEU A 116 11.99 -8.36 -15.12
CA LEU A 116 11.27 -7.17 -14.66
C LEU A 116 12.21 -5.96 -14.54
N ARG A 117 13.41 -6.15 -13.99
CA ARG A 117 14.41 -5.08 -13.89
C ARG A 117 14.83 -4.57 -15.26
N ARG A 118 15.04 -5.48 -16.21
CA ARG A 118 15.34 -5.12 -17.59
C ARG A 118 14.19 -4.37 -18.25
N MET A 119 12.97 -4.87 -18.08
CA MET A 119 11.78 -4.25 -18.66
C MET A 119 11.58 -2.82 -18.15
N GLU A 120 11.79 -2.57 -16.84
CA GLU A 120 11.77 -1.22 -16.27
C GLU A 120 12.80 -0.30 -16.94
N ALA A 121 14.05 -0.75 -17.07
CA ALA A 121 15.12 0.02 -17.71
C ALA A 121 14.82 0.30 -19.19
N ASP A 122 14.35 -0.71 -19.92
CA ASP A 122 14.00 -0.62 -21.34
C ASP A 122 12.80 0.33 -21.57
N ILE A 123 11.78 0.33 -20.70
CA ILE A 123 10.65 1.28 -20.76
C ILE A 123 11.13 2.70 -20.44
N THR A 124 12.01 2.86 -19.45
CA THR A 124 12.55 4.17 -19.04
C THR A 124 13.44 4.78 -20.11
N ALA A 125 14.18 3.96 -20.86
CA ALA A 125 15.04 4.41 -21.95
C ALA A 125 14.25 4.78 -23.23
N LEU A 126 13.04 4.24 -23.41
CA LEU A 126 12.25 4.36 -24.64
C LEU A 126 12.02 5.82 -25.12
N PRO A 127 11.73 6.82 -24.26
CA PRO A 127 11.57 8.22 -24.69
C PRO A 127 12.85 8.86 -25.24
N GLY A 128 14.03 8.31 -24.90
CA GLY A 128 15.34 8.84 -25.31
C GLY A 128 15.90 8.24 -26.59
N LEU A 129 15.23 7.25 -27.19
CA LEU A 129 15.70 6.57 -28.39
C LEU A 129 15.33 7.34 -29.66
N SER A 130 16.20 7.27 -30.67
CA SER A 130 15.87 7.77 -32.02
C SER A 130 14.76 6.92 -32.67
N GLU A 131 14.05 7.52 -33.63
CA GLU A 131 12.98 6.84 -34.36
C GLU A 131 13.48 5.55 -35.06
N ASP A 132 14.64 5.63 -35.70
CA ASP A 132 15.29 4.50 -36.38
C ASP A 132 15.69 3.39 -35.40
N GLU A 133 16.29 3.74 -34.26
CA GLU A 133 16.68 2.76 -33.25
C GLU A 133 15.45 2.07 -32.63
N ASN A 134 14.41 2.83 -32.30
CA ASN A 134 13.17 2.29 -31.78
C ASN A 134 12.50 1.35 -32.81
N GLY A 135 12.47 1.74 -34.09
CA GLY A 135 11.95 0.93 -35.18
C GLY A 135 12.71 -0.39 -35.39
N LYS A 136 14.05 -0.36 -35.27
CA LYS A 136 14.90 -1.56 -35.32
C LYS A 136 14.59 -2.52 -34.17
N ARG A 137 14.58 -2.01 -32.93
CA ARG A 137 14.27 -2.82 -31.73
C ARG A 137 12.86 -3.40 -31.77
N GLN A 138 11.88 -2.61 -32.23
CA GLN A 138 10.51 -3.07 -32.43
C GLN A 138 10.41 -4.18 -33.45
N THR A 139 11.05 -4.05 -34.60
CA THR A 139 11.04 -5.07 -35.66
C THR A 139 11.67 -6.38 -35.17
N GLU A 140 12.80 -6.29 -34.46
CA GLU A 140 13.47 -7.47 -33.89
C GLU A 140 12.61 -8.15 -32.82
N ALA A 141 12.02 -7.37 -31.91
CA ALA A 141 11.18 -7.91 -30.84
C ALA A 141 9.92 -8.58 -31.39
N VAL A 142 9.25 -7.98 -32.37
CA VAL A 142 8.09 -8.59 -33.05
C VAL A 142 8.48 -9.89 -33.73
N LYS A 143 9.61 -9.91 -34.46
CA LYS A 143 10.11 -11.13 -35.12
C LYS A 143 10.35 -12.26 -34.12
N LYS A 144 11.01 -11.97 -32.99
CA LYS A 144 11.27 -12.95 -31.92
C LYS A 144 9.98 -13.44 -31.26
N PHE A 145 9.06 -12.52 -30.97
CA PHE A 145 7.78 -12.82 -30.35
C PHE A 145 6.93 -13.75 -31.24
N THR A 146 6.74 -13.41 -32.52
CA THR A 146 5.97 -14.23 -33.46
C THR A 146 6.63 -15.60 -33.72
N ALA A 147 7.97 -15.66 -33.74
CA ALA A 147 8.67 -16.94 -33.85
C ALA A 147 8.49 -17.83 -32.62
N ALA A 148 8.46 -17.25 -31.42
CA ALA A 148 8.25 -17.98 -30.18
C ALA A 148 6.78 -18.40 -29.98
N LEU A 149 5.83 -17.58 -30.42
CA LEU A 149 4.40 -17.73 -30.15
C LEU A 149 3.63 -17.88 -31.48
N LYS A 150 3.83 -19.03 -32.12
CA LYS A 150 3.38 -19.33 -33.50
C LYS A 150 1.89 -19.09 -33.80
N ASP A 151 1.05 -19.07 -32.77
CA ASP A 151 -0.39 -18.89 -32.90
C ASP A 151 -0.83 -17.41 -32.89
N PHE A 152 0.10 -16.47 -32.69
CA PHE A 152 -0.23 -15.06 -32.50
C PHE A 152 0.44 -14.17 -33.54
N THR A 153 -0.38 -13.36 -34.21
CA THR A 153 0.10 -12.33 -35.14
C THR A 153 0.04 -10.98 -34.43
N VAL A 154 1.18 -10.29 -34.34
CA VAL A 154 1.19 -8.91 -33.86
C VAL A 154 0.77 -8.01 -35.02
N PHE A 155 -0.50 -7.63 -35.05
CA PHE A 155 -1.08 -6.82 -36.13
C PHE A 155 -0.64 -5.35 -36.07
N ALA A 156 -0.44 -4.81 -34.87
CA ALA A 156 -0.02 -3.44 -34.69
C ALA A 156 1.50 -3.30 -34.87
N ARG A 157 1.92 -2.95 -36.09
CA ARG A 157 3.22 -2.29 -36.26
C ARG A 157 3.06 -0.86 -35.78
N LEU A 158 3.29 -0.64 -34.48
CA LEU A 158 3.36 0.72 -33.95
C LEU A 158 4.42 1.48 -34.73
N LYS A 159 4.03 2.61 -35.31
CA LYS A 159 5.01 3.48 -35.96
C LYS A 159 5.85 4.10 -34.85
N PRO A 160 7.18 4.10 -34.96
CA PRO A 160 8.05 4.76 -33.99
C PRO A 160 7.62 6.19 -33.60
N ALA A 161 7.11 6.99 -34.56
CA ALA A 161 6.54 8.32 -34.30
C ALA A 161 5.35 8.35 -33.31
N GLU A 162 4.55 7.29 -33.25
CA GLU A 162 3.39 7.20 -32.34
C GLU A 162 3.82 7.05 -30.88
N PHE A 163 5.07 6.64 -30.61
CA PHE A 163 5.62 6.58 -29.25
C PHE A 163 6.00 7.95 -28.68
N GLY A 164 6.34 8.93 -29.53
CA GLY A 164 6.63 10.29 -29.09
C GLY A 164 5.39 11.03 -28.57
N GLU A 165 4.21 10.68 -29.09
CA GLU A 165 2.92 11.25 -28.66
C GLU A 165 2.25 10.46 -27.53
N LEU A 166 2.66 9.21 -27.32
CA LEU A 166 2.18 8.41 -26.20
C LEU A 166 2.80 8.95 -24.92
N ALA A 167 1.99 9.59 -24.07
CA ALA A 167 2.44 9.93 -22.72
C ALA A 167 2.92 8.64 -22.04
N MET A 168 4.23 8.53 -21.88
CA MET A 168 4.89 7.32 -21.39
C MET A 168 4.45 7.05 -19.95
N PRO A 169 4.36 5.77 -19.55
CA PRO A 169 3.91 5.44 -18.21
C PRO A 169 4.85 6.11 -17.21
N LYS A 170 4.26 6.80 -16.23
CA LYS A 170 5.00 7.27 -15.06
C LYS A 170 5.25 6.08 -14.17
N LEU A 171 6.28 5.29 -14.47
CA LEU A 171 6.65 4.11 -13.68
C LEU A 171 7.02 4.50 -12.25
N HIS A 172 7.49 5.73 -12.04
CA HIS A 172 7.66 6.35 -10.73
C HIS A 172 6.67 7.49 -10.57
N HIS A 173 5.91 7.51 -9.48
CA HIS A 173 5.00 8.61 -9.19
C HIS A 173 5.68 9.63 -8.27
N GLU A 174 6.16 10.74 -8.82
CA GLU A 174 6.92 11.78 -8.10
C GLU A 174 6.23 12.33 -6.84
N ALA A 175 4.89 12.34 -6.81
CA ALA A 175 4.14 12.94 -5.70
C ALA A 175 3.90 11.99 -4.51
N ALA A 176 4.32 10.73 -4.60
CA ALA A 176 4.12 9.72 -3.58
C ALA A 176 5.46 9.15 -3.14
N GLU A 177 5.60 8.86 -1.84
CA GLU A 177 6.74 8.16 -1.25
C GLU A 177 6.72 6.66 -1.67
N GLU A 178 6.68 6.41 -2.97
CA GLU A 178 6.64 5.07 -3.53
C GLU A 178 8.01 4.41 -3.45
N HIS A 179 8.03 3.18 -2.95
CA HIS A 179 9.22 2.35 -3.01
C HIS A 179 9.57 2.02 -4.47
N PRO A 180 10.85 1.91 -4.87
CA PRO A 180 11.24 1.56 -6.24
C PRO A 180 10.61 0.26 -6.79
N LEU A 181 10.20 -0.66 -5.91
CA LEU A 181 9.49 -1.89 -6.30
C LEU A 181 8.10 -1.63 -6.91
N GLU A 182 7.50 -0.45 -6.71
CA GLU A 182 6.24 -0.08 -7.37
C GLU A 182 6.40 -0.02 -8.89
N ALA A 183 7.51 0.53 -9.40
CA ALA A 183 7.82 0.54 -10.83
C ALA A 183 7.94 -0.87 -11.40
N ILE A 184 8.60 -1.77 -10.65
CA ILE A 184 8.69 -3.19 -11.00
C ILE A 184 7.30 -3.85 -10.97
N ASN A 185 6.48 -3.57 -9.96
CA ASN A 185 5.14 -4.14 -9.88
C ASN A 185 4.25 -3.67 -11.04
N ARG A 186 4.39 -2.41 -11.48
CA ARG A 186 3.74 -1.91 -12.70
C ARG A 186 4.19 -2.70 -13.94
N CYS A 187 5.48 -2.97 -14.10
CA CYS A 187 5.99 -3.83 -15.18
C CYS A 187 5.39 -5.24 -15.12
N TRP A 188 5.29 -5.81 -13.91
CA TRP A 188 4.65 -7.10 -13.68
C TRP A 188 3.17 -7.10 -14.06
N MET A 189 2.42 -6.05 -13.72
CA MET A 189 1.02 -5.91 -14.11
C MET A 189 0.83 -5.88 -15.64
N VAL A 190 1.76 -5.27 -16.39
CA VAL A 190 1.74 -5.28 -17.86
C VAL A 190 1.96 -6.71 -18.40
N LEU A 191 2.96 -7.44 -17.90
CA LEU A 191 3.19 -8.83 -18.30
C LEU A 191 2.00 -9.73 -18.00
N ARG A 192 1.37 -9.55 -16.84
CA ARG A 192 0.16 -10.28 -16.45
C ARG A 192 -1.04 -9.91 -17.32
N TYR A 193 -1.18 -8.63 -17.69
CA TYR A 193 -2.23 -8.18 -18.61
C TYR A 193 -2.06 -8.82 -20.00
N MET A 194 -0.83 -8.88 -20.51
CA MET A 194 -0.52 -9.60 -21.76
C MET A 194 -0.86 -11.09 -21.63
N ARG A 195 -0.39 -11.76 -20.57
CA ARG A 195 -0.67 -13.18 -20.34
C ARG A 195 -2.17 -13.46 -20.28
N TYR A 196 -2.91 -12.62 -19.58
CA TYR A 196 -4.36 -12.73 -19.48
C TYR A 196 -5.02 -12.60 -20.86
N ALA A 197 -4.61 -11.64 -21.69
CA ALA A 197 -5.12 -11.50 -23.05
C ALA A 197 -4.82 -12.72 -23.94
N MET A 198 -3.63 -13.31 -23.78
CA MET A 198 -3.20 -14.51 -24.51
C MET A 198 -4.01 -15.75 -24.09
N GLN A 199 -4.14 -15.99 -22.78
CA GLN A 199 -4.85 -17.16 -22.24
C GLN A 199 -6.36 -17.12 -22.55
N ASP A 200 -6.96 -15.93 -22.54
CA ASP A 200 -8.37 -15.73 -22.87
C ASP A 200 -8.67 -15.78 -24.38
N LYS A 201 -7.66 -15.99 -25.24
CA LYS A 201 -7.78 -15.87 -26.72
C LYS A 201 -8.34 -14.51 -27.17
N LYS A 202 -8.11 -13.45 -26.38
CA LYS A 202 -8.54 -12.07 -26.65
C LYS A 202 -7.40 -11.21 -27.18
N PHE A 203 -6.22 -11.77 -27.40
CA PHE A 203 -5.05 -11.02 -27.84
C PHE A 203 -5.33 -10.29 -29.16
N ASP A 204 -5.73 -11.02 -30.20
CA ASP A 204 -6.02 -10.41 -31.51
C ASP A 204 -7.16 -9.39 -31.43
N GLN A 205 -8.19 -9.66 -30.63
CA GLN A 205 -9.29 -8.73 -30.41
C GLN A 205 -8.81 -7.42 -29.76
N LYS A 206 -7.92 -7.48 -28.77
CA LYS A 206 -7.43 -6.32 -28.01
C LYS A 206 -6.34 -5.54 -28.75
N PHE A 207 -5.51 -6.22 -29.54
CA PHE A 207 -4.32 -5.67 -30.18
C PHE A 207 -4.42 -5.59 -31.71
N SER A 208 -5.62 -5.80 -32.27
CA SER A 208 -5.93 -5.42 -33.65
C SER A 208 -5.83 -3.90 -33.83
N GLU A 209 -5.52 -3.46 -35.05
CA GLU A 209 -5.43 -2.04 -35.42
C GLU A 209 -6.65 -1.19 -34.99
N PRO A 210 -7.91 -1.58 -35.25
CA PRO A 210 -9.06 -0.79 -34.79
C PRO A 210 -9.22 -0.79 -33.25
N ALA A 211 -8.73 -1.84 -32.57
CA ALA A 211 -8.83 -1.92 -31.12
C ALA A 211 -7.74 -1.11 -30.43
N ILE A 212 -6.50 -1.14 -30.92
CA ILE A 212 -5.39 -0.42 -30.31
C ILE A 212 -5.59 1.10 -30.40
N SER A 213 -6.17 1.58 -31.51
CA SER A 213 -6.51 3.00 -31.73
C SER A 213 -7.75 3.46 -30.96
N ARG A 214 -8.53 2.56 -30.34
CA ARG A 214 -9.75 2.95 -29.60
C ARG A 214 -9.40 3.68 -28.31
N GLN A 215 -9.59 4.99 -28.31
CA GLN A 215 -9.30 5.86 -27.17
C GLN A 215 -10.45 5.85 -26.15
N LYS A 216 -10.40 4.94 -25.17
CA LYS A 216 -11.27 5.00 -24.00
C LYS A 216 -10.56 5.72 -22.85
N LYS A 217 -11.16 6.80 -22.34
CA LYS A 217 -10.65 7.55 -21.18
C LYS A 217 -10.67 6.68 -19.92
N VAL A 218 -9.60 6.75 -19.15
CA VAL A 218 -9.48 6.15 -17.81
C VAL A 218 -10.16 7.07 -16.81
N GLU A 219 -11.20 6.57 -16.17
CA GLU A 219 -11.91 7.34 -15.13
C GLU A 219 -11.12 7.37 -13.82
N LEU A 220 -11.17 8.50 -13.10
CA LEU A 220 -10.44 8.71 -11.85
C LEU A 220 -10.73 7.64 -10.78
N LYS A 221 -11.96 7.09 -10.76
CA LYS A 221 -12.37 6.01 -9.84
C LYS A 221 -11.56 4.71 -9.99
N HIS A 222 -10.85 4.55 -11.10
CA HIS A 222 -9.98 3.40 -11.35
C HIS A 222 -8.54 3.64 -10.89
N THR A 223 -8.15 4.90 -10.68
CA THR A 223 -6.83 5.29 -10.22
C THR A 223 -6.72 5.01 -8.72
N PRO A 224 -5.66 4.35 -8.24
CA PRO A 224 -5.46 4.14 -6.81
C PRO A 224 -5.49 5.47 -6.05
N SER A 225 -6.07 5.50 -4.87
CA SER A 225 -6.33 6.74 -4.11
C SER A 225 -5.08 7.59 -3.89
N TRP A 226 -3.93 6.94 -3.66
CA TRP A 226 -2.64 7.60 -3.43
C TRP A 226 -2.02 8.20 -4.71
N MET A 227 -2.44 7.74 -5.89
CA MET A 227 -2.05 8.29 -7.19
C MET A 227 -3.04 9.34 -7.71
N GLN A 228 -4.22 9.47 -7.08
CA GLN A 228 -5.18 10.47 -7.49
C GLN A 228 -4.64 11.87 -7.16
N PRO A 229 -4.91 12.89 -8.00
CA PRO A 229 -4.61 14.27 -7.65
C PRO A 229 -5.24 14.58 -6.29
N LYS A 230 -4.42 15.01 -5.33
CA LYS A 230 -4.91 15.48 -4.03
C LYS A 230 -5.93 16.57 -4.33
N ARG A 231 -7.18 16.34 -3.97
CA ARG A 231 -8.19 17.40 -4.06
C ARG A 231 -7.62 18.57 -3.28
N PRO A 232 -7.61 19.80 -3.84
CA PRO A 232 -7.26 20.96 -3.04
C PRO A 232 -8.10 20.86 -1.79
N THR A 233 -7.45 20.78 -0.64
CA THR A 233 -8.15 20.78 0.64
C THR A 233 -8.84 22.13 0.65
N THR A 234 -10.13 22.15 0.30
CA THR A 234 -10.96 23.33 0.50
C THR A 234 -10.91 23.53 2.00
N SER A 235 -10.00 24.39 2.43
CA SER A 235 -9.80 24.79 3.81
C SER A 235 -10.97 25.68 4.24
N GLU A 236 -12.18 25.25 3.97
CA GLU A 236 -13.29 25.56 4.86
C GLU A 236 -13.17 24.56 5.99
N GLN A 237 -12.18 24.78 6.86
CA GLN A 237 -12.34 24.30 8.21
C GLN A 237 -13.68 24.85 8.67
N PRO A 238 -14.64 24.01 9.11
CA PRO A 238 -15.83 24.53 9.75
C PRO A 238 -15.37 25.51 10.82
N PRO A 239 -16.01 26.69 10.94
CA PRO A 239 -15.54 27.74 11.83
C PRO A 239 -15.20 27.13 13.18
N LYS A 240 -13.93 27.22 13.57
CA LYS A 240 -13.44 26.67 14.84
C LYS A 240 -14.39 27.19 15.92
N SER A 241 -14.97 26.30 16.72
CA SER A 241 -15.86 26.72 17.79
C SER A 241 -15.11 27.66 18.73
N ALA A 242 -15.83 28.57 19.40
CA ALA A 242 -15.23 29.51 20.34
C ALA A 242 -14.39 28.82 21.43
N ALA A 243 -14.74 27.57 21.78
CA ALA A 243 -13.97 26.74 22.70
C ALA A 243 -12.59 26.34 22.15
N VAL A 244 -12.51 25.95 20.87
CA VAL A 244 -11.23 25.58 20.21
C VAL A 244 -10.34 26.81 20.00
N GLN A 245 -10.92 27.96 19.67
CA GLN A 245 -10.14 29.20 19.58
C GLN A 245 -9.60 29.66 20.93
N LYS A 246 -10.40 29.53 22.00
CA LYS A 246 -9.93 29.79 23.37
C LYS A 246 -8.80 28.82 23.76
N ALA A 247 -8.89 27.55 23.37
CA ALA A 247 -7.85 26.55 23.60
C ALA A 247 -6.52 26.89 22.93
N ASP A 248 -6.57 27.22 21.63
CA ASP A 248 -5.39 27.53 20.82
C ASP A 248 -4.62 28.76 21.34
N ASN A 249 -5.33 29.68 22.01
CA ASN A 249 -4.75 30.89 22.61
C ASN A 249 -4.15 30.67 24.01
N LEU A 250 -4.33 29.50 24.62
CA LEU A 250 -3.71 29.21 25.91
C LEU A 250 -2.24 28.79 25.69
N PRO A 251 -1.30 29.27 26.53
CA PRO A 251 0.07 28.81 26.48
C PRO A 251 0.10 27.30 26.68
N LYS A 252 0.85 26.61 25.81
CA LYS A 252 1.05 25.16 25.87
C LYS A 252 1.61 24.79 27.25
N ARG A 253 0.85 24.00 28.00
CA ARG A 253 1.28 23.43 29.28
C ARG A 253 1.22 21.92 29.18
N SER A 254 2.27 21.26 29.60
CA SER A 254 2.29 19.81 29.79
C SER A 254 1.68 19.48 31.15
N PHE A 255 0.71 18.59 31.17
CA PHE A 255 0.13 18.07 32.40
C PHE A 255 0.61 16.64 32.60
N THR A 256 0.99 16.30 33.83
CA THR A 256 1.32 14.93 34.23
C THR A 256 0.25 14.46 35.20
N ILE A 257 -0.47 13.41 34.82
CA ILE A 257 -1.41 12.75 35.74
C ILE A 257 -0.60 11.74 36.53
N ARG A 258 -0.62 11.86 37.86
CA ARG A 258 -0.08 10.84 38.77
C ARG A 258 -1.25 10.15 39.46
N LEU A 259 -1.22 8.82 39.43
CA LEU A 259 -2.15 8.01 40.20
C LEU A 259 -1.59 7.90 41.63
N ASP A 260 -2.27 8.48 42.62
CA ASP A 260 -1.88 8.33 44.02
C ASP A 260 -2.85 7.35 44.71
N ARG A 261 -2.33 6.22 45.17
CA ARG A 261 -3.10 5.16 45.85
C ARG A 261 -3.46 5.52 47.30
N LYS A 262 -2.85 6.55 47.90
CA LYS A 262 -2.97 6.84 49.34
C LYS A 262 -4.01 7.90 49.73
N LEU A 263 -5.10 8.02 48.97
CA LEU A 263 -6.21 8.89 49.39
C LEU A 263 -7.20 8.08 50.24
N TYR A 264 -7.04 8.18 51.55
CA TYR A 264 -8.00 7.68 52.55
C TYR A 264 -9.39 8.31 52.29
N VAL A 265 -10.39 7.46 52.03
CA VAL A 265 -11.80 7.86 51.90
C VAL A 265 -12.56 7.17 53.04
N PRO A 266 -13.10 7.92 54.02
CA PRO A 266 -13.72 7.33 55.22
C PRO A 266 -14.94 6.43 54.97
N ASP A 267 -15.60 6.56 53.81
CA ASP A 267 -16.93 5.98 53.56
C ASP A 267 -16.94 4.86 52.48
N ILE A 268 -15.78 4.28 52.15
CA ILE A 268 -15.71 3.15 51.22
C ILE A 268 -15.18 1.93 51.97
N GLU A 269 -16.12 1.04 52.31
CA GLU A 269 -16.06 -0.12 53.20
C GLU A 269 -14.92 -1.13 52.94
N ASP A 270 -14.59 -1.88 53.99
CA ASP A 270 -13.52 -2.88 54.20
C ASP A 270 -13.27 -3.87 53.04
N ASP A 271 -14.26 -4.12 52.18
CA ASP A 271 -14.17 -5.06 51.05
C ASP A 271 -13.19 -4.62 49.95
N LEU A 272 -12.95 -3.31 49.82
CA LEU A 272 -11.99 -2.80 48.84
C LEU A 272 -10.56 -2.87 49.35
N GLN A 273 -10.33 -2.58 50.63
CA GLN A 273 -8.99 -2.65 51.25
C GLN A 273 -8.42 -4.07 51.18
N ALA A 274 -9.24 -5.09 51.38
CA ALA A 274 -8.84 -6.50 51.28
C ALA A 274 -8.35 -6.91 49.87
N ARG A 275 -8.87 -6.28 48.80
CA ARG A 275 -8.40 -6.51 47.43
C ARG A 275 -7.12 -5.75 47.08
N TYR A 276 -6.79 -4.71 47.85
CA TYR A 276 -5.59 -3.90 47.66
C TYR A 276 -4.33 -4.54 48.23
N ASP A 277 -4.45 -5.26 49.34
CA ASP A 277 -3.31 -5.86 50.04
C ASP A 277 -2.70 -7.07 49.29
N ASP A 278 -3.43 -7.64 48.32
CA ASP A 278 -3.02 -8.81 47.52
C ASP A 278 -2.27 -8.46 46.22
N VAL A 279 -2.12 -7.17 45.86
CA VAL A 279 -1.42 -6.77 44.61
C VAL A 279 0.05 -6.45 44.90
N PRO A 280 1.02 -7.21 44.35
CA PRO A 280 2.45 -6.99 44.60
C PRO A 280 2.89 -5.58 44.21
N THR A 281 3.59 -4.90 45.11
CA THR A 281 4.02 -3.49 44.97
C THR A 281 5.11 -3.29 43.91
N GLU A 282 5.73 -4.36 43.40
CA GLU A 282 6.99 -4.28 42.63
C GLU A 282 6.84 -4.13 41.10
N GLN A 283 5.63 -3.96 40.57
CA GLN A 283 5.44 -3.62 39.15
C GLN A 283 4.42 -2.49 38.99
N GLU A 284 4.76 -1.30 39.45
CA GLU A 284 4.02 -0.09 39.07
C GLU A 284 4.62 0.47 37.78
N PRO A 285 3.93 0.35 36.63
CA PRO A 285 4.29 1.17 35.48
C PRO A 285 4.02 2.63 35.88
N ASP A 286 5.05 3.45 35.84
CA ASP A 286 4.94 4.90 35.95
C ASP A 286 4.09 5.37 34.75
N MET A 287 2.76 5.39 34.91
CA MET A 287 1.83 5.75 33.84
C MET A 287 1.78 7.26 33.69
N VAL A 288 2.88 7.83 33.20
CA VAL A 288 2.91 9.19 32.71
C VAL A 288 2.14 9.21 31.39
N GLN A 289 0.89 9.65 31.45
CA GLN A 289 0.09 9.87 30.25
C GLN A 289 0.15 11.34 29.82
N SER A 290 0.43 11.54 28.54
CA SER A 290 0.26 12.83 27.88
C SER A 290 -1.15 12.90 27.32
N LEU A 291 -1.94 13.87 27.80
CA LEU A 291 -3.27 14.11 27.26
C LEU A 291 -3.18 14.73 25.86
N THR A 292 -4.02 14.25 24.94
CA THR A 292 -4.14 14.83 23.59
C THR A 292 -4.95 16.13 23.58
N VAL A 293 -5.72 16.40 24.63
CA VAL A 293 -6.57 17.58 24.81
C VAL A 293 -6.19 18.29 26.10
N ASP A 294 -6.12 19.62 26.07
CA ASP A 294 -5.83 20.42 27.27
C ASP A 294 -6.93 20.22 28.33
N PRO A 295 -6.59 19.79 29.56
CA PRO A 295 -7.56 19.50 30.62
C PRO A 295 -8.41 20.71 31.03
N ARG A 296 -7.99 21.94 30.71
CA ARG A 296 -8.76 23.16 30.96
C ARG A 296 -9.99 23.32 30.05
N LEU A 297 -10.08 22.51 29.00
CA LEU A 297 -11.17 22.57 28.02
C LEU A 297 -12.38 21.72 28.41
N PHE A 298 -12.26 20.91 29.46
CA PHE A 298 -13.36 20.11 29.95
C PHE A 298 -14.23 20.95 30.88
N GLU A 299 -15.52 21.01 30.57
CA GLU A 299 -16.50 21.79 31.31
C GLU A 299 -16.75 21.26 32.73
N SER A 300 -16.31 20.02 33.02
CA SER A 300 -16.49 19.38 34.32
C SER A 300 -15.43 18.31 34.58
N THR A 301 -15.16 18.03 35.86
CA THR A 301 -14.27 16.94 36.30
C THR A 301 -14.69 15.56 35.77
N PRO A 302 -15.99 15.20 35.71
CA PRO A 302 -16.42 13.95 35.07
C PRO A 302 -16.02 13.86 33.60
N ALA A 303 -16.14 14.93 32.82
CA ALA A 303 -15.78 14.91 31.40
C ALA A 303 -14.27 14.70 31.18
N LEU A 304 -13.43 15.35 31.98
CA LEU A 304 -11.98 15.13 31.96
C LEU A 304 -11.63 13.69 32.33
N ARG A 305 -12.31 13.16 33.35
CA ARG A 305 -12.12 11.78 33.81
C ARG A 305 -12.45 10.78 32.70
N ASP A 306 -13.60 10.93 32.04
CA ASP A 306 -14.02 10.01 30.98
C ASP A 306 -13.04 9.98 29.82
N GLN A 307 -12.46 11.14 29.47
CA GLN A 307 -11.40 11.21 28.46
C GLN A 307 -10.13 10.46 28.90
N ILE A 308 -9.69 10.64 30.15
CA ILE A 308 -8.51 9.92 30.70
C ILE A 308 -8.76 8.41 30.62
N LEU A 309 -9.96 7.95 30.97
CA LEU A 309 -10.31 6.53 30.89
C LEU A 309 -10.29 6.01 29.45
N GLN A 310 -10.82 6.81 28.52
CA GLN A 310 -10.80 6.45 27.10
C GLN A 310 -9.37 6.34 26.57
N ASP A 311 -8.48 7.25 26.94
CA ASP A 311 -7.07 7.26 26.53
C ASP A 311 -6.31 6.06 27.14
N ILE A 312 -6.56 5.74 28.43
CA ILE A 312 -6.04 4.52 29.09
C ILE A 312 -6.50 3.28 28.32
N LEU A 313 -7.79 3.12 28.05
CA LEU A 313 -8.33 1.95 27.35
C LEU A 313 -7.75 1.82 25.94
N GLN A 314 -7.48 2.93 25.25
CA GLN A 314 -6.84 2.94 23.94
C GLN A 314 -5.35 2.57 24.00
N SER A 315 -4.67 2.87 25.09
CA SER A 315 -3.26 2.49 25.30
C SER A 315 -3.06 1.01 25.65
N LEU A 316 -4.10 0.33 26.17
CA LEU A 316 -4.01 -1.09 26.54
C LEU A 316 -4.00 -2.02 25.31
N PRO A 317 -3.20 -3.11 25.33
CA PRO A 317 -3.26 -4.17 24.33
C PRO A 317 -4.68 -4.73 24.19
N LEU A 318 -5.10 -5.10 22.98
CA LEU A 318 -6.46 -5.60 22.72
C LEU A 318 -6.85 -6.78 23.61
N SER A 319 -5.90 -7.64 23.98
CA SER A 319 -6.12 -8.79 24.88
C SER A 319 -6.42 -8.41 26.33
N LYS A 320 -6.10 -7.17 26.74
CA LYS A 320 -6.32 -6.64 28.09
C LYS A 320 -7.45 -5.62 28.17
N ARG A 321 -8.12 -5.31 27.06
CA ARG A 321 -9.27 -4.40 27.07
C ARG A 321 -10.50 -5.15 27.60
N PRO A 322 -11.17 -4.64 28.64
CA PRO A 322 -12.41 -5.25 29.11
C PRO A 322 -13.48 -5.20 28.02
N THR A 323 -14.20 -6.31 27.85
CA THR A 323 -15.34 -6.39 26.92
C THR A 323 -16.54 -5.71 27.58
N ILE A 324 -16.60 -4.38 27.53
CA ILE A 324 -17.68 -3.62 28.17
C ILE A 324 -18.87 -3.51 27.19
N SER A 325 -20.04 -3.96 27.61
CA SER A 325 -21.30 -3.71 26.91
C SER A 325 -21.70 -2.24 27.08
N PRO A 326 -22.15 -1.53 26.03
CA PRO A 326 -22.54 -0.12 26.13
C PRO A 326 -23.66 0.18 27.14
N ARG A 327 -24.39 -0.85 27.60
CA ARG A 327 -25.47 -0.71 28.59
C ARG A 327 -25.01 -0.74 30.05
N ASP A 328 -23.77 -1.14 30.32
CA ASP A 328 -23.23 -1.29 31.68
C ASP A 328 -22.39 -0.07 32.11
N LEU A 329 -22.40 0.99 31.32
CA LEU A 329 -21.71 2.25 31.61
C LEU A 329 -22.52 3.09 32.60
N SER A 330 -22.59 2.63 33.85
CA SER A 330 -22.54 3.55 34.98
C SER A 330 -21.05 3.69 35.33
N PRO A 331 -20.41 4.83 35.02
CA PRO A 331 -19.01 5.06 35.37
C PRO A 331 -18.73 4.71 36.83
N SER A 332 -19.68 4.99 37.72
CA SER A 332 -19.65 4.70 39.16
C SER A 332 -19.27 3.24 39.49
N ALA A 333 -19.72 2.27 38.69
CA ALA A 333 -19.52 0.85 38.95
C ALA A 333 -18.10 0.38 38.59
N TRP A 334 -17.52 0.93 37.51
CA TRP A 334 -16.12 0.63 37.16
C TRP A 334 -15.15 1.31 38.12
N ILE A 335 -15.50 2.51 38.59
CA ILE A 335 -14.77 3.29 39.60
C ILE A 335 -14.76 2.61 40.97
N ALA A 336 -15.88 2.02 41.38
CA ALA A 336 -15.93 1.24 42.62
C ALA A 336 -14.99 0.03 42.57
N SER A 337 -14.68 -0.49 41.38
CA SER A 337 -13.78 -1.63 41.20
C SER A 337 -12.30 -1.23 41.04
N HIS A 338 -12.01 0.00 40.59
CA HIS A 338 -10.65 0.52 40.37
C HIS A 338 -10.67 2.02 40.72
N MET A 339 -10.06 2.41 41.85
CA MET A 339 -10.18 3.78 42.37
C MET A 339 -9.63 4.83 41.38
N PHE A 340 -10.41 5.88 41.10
CA PHE A 340 -9.98 7.04 40.32
C PHE A 340 -10.35 8.34 41.02
N ARG A 341 -9.35 9.14 41.39
CA ARG A 341 -9.45 10.61 41.49
C ARG A 341 -8.15 11.23 40.99
N SER A 342 -8.27 12.31 40.22
CA SER A 342 -7.14 13.08 39.69
C SER A 342 -6.85 14.27 40.60
N SER A 343 -5.60 14.46 41.01
CA SER A 343 -5.12 15.75 41.52
C SER A 343 -4.28 16.43 40.43
N VAL A 344 -4.62 17.69 40.12
CA VAL A 344 -3.83 18.51 39.19
C VAL A 344 -2.84 19.31 40.04
N THR A 345 -1.57 18.93 39.99
CA THR A 345 -0.50 19.76 40.58
C THR A 345 0.08 20.65 39.49
N SER A 346 -0.17 21.96 39.61
CA SER A 346 0.59 22.94 38.83
C SER A 346 1.98 23.07 39.45
N PRO A 347 3.06 23.09 38.64
CA PRO A 347 4.36 23.49 39.19
C PRO A 347 4.21 24.92 39.72
N ARG A 348 4.57 25.12 40.99
CA ARG A 348 4.76 26.48 41.54
C ARG A 348 6.00 27.05 40.84
N CYS A 349 5.87 28.26 40.32
CA CYS A 349 7.03 29.06 39.91
C CYS A 349 7.86 29.42 41.15
#